data_AF-A0A9D5J7P8-F1
#
_entry.id   AF-A0A9D5J7P8-F1
#
_cell.length_a   1.000
_cell.length_b   1.000
_cell.length_c   1.000
_cell.angle_alpha   90.00
_cell.angle_beta   90.00
_cell.angle_gamma   90.00
#
_symmetry.space_group_name_H-M   'P 1'
#
loop_
_entity.id
_entity.type
_entity.pdbx_description
1 polymer ?
#
loop_
_entity_poly.entity_id
_entity_poly.type
_entity_poly.pdbx_seq_one_letter_code
_entity_poly.pdbx_strand_id
1 'polypeptide(L)'
;MFAILGMRAALGRLFDRSTPDVAVISDRLWHARFHGMPSAVGATISIGRTPLRIIGVLSPHAGFIDRGIDVFFPLTVDGAIGTTRNSQIFPVFARLQPGASRGELVAGLRGVASSSSRMA
;
A
#
# COMPACT_ATOMS: atom_id res chain seq x y z
N MET A 1 -1.83 -6.11 3.05
CA MET A 1 -0.52 -5.43 2.92
C MET A 1 -0.05 -4.89 4.28
N PHE A 2 -0.73 -3.92 4.87
CA PHE A 2 -0.30 -3.29 6.15
C PHE A 2 0.01 -4.29 7.27
N ALA A 3 -0.86 -5.29 7.49
CA ALA A 3 -0.64 -6.33 8.50
C ALA A 3 0.61 -7.19 8.25
N ILE A 4 0.98 -7.43 7.00
CA ILE A 4 2.20 -8.17 6.64
C ILE A 4 3.45 -7.36 7.00
N LEU A 5 3.36 -6.03 6.88
CA LEU A 5 4.45 -5.10 7.13
C LEU A 5 4.46 -4.56 8.58
N GLY A 6 3.57 -5.03 9.45
CA GLY A 6 3.46 -4.56 10.83
C GLY A 6 3.01 -3.11 10.97
N MET A 7 2.43 -2.52 9.91
CA MET A 7 2.01 -1.12 9.90
C MET A 7 0.72 -0.90 10.70
N ARG A 8 0.65 0.25 11.38
CA ARG A 8 -0.49 0.67 12.20
C ARG A 8 -0.90 2.11 11.87
N ALA A 9 -2.16 2.43 12.10
CA ALA A 9 -2.65 3.80 12.03
C ALA A 9 -2.39 4.52 13.36
N ALA A 10 -1.87 5.74 13.32
CA ALA A 10 -1.89 6.67 14.45
C ALA A 10 -3.26 7.35 14.57
N LEU A 11 -3.91 7.63 13.44
CA LEU A 11 -5.24 8.25 13.39
C LEU A 11 -6.10 7.54 12.35
N GLY A 12 -7.40 7.39 12.64
CA GLY A 12 -8.35 6.75 11.75
C GLY A 12 -8.11 5.25 11.61
N ARG A 13 -8.17 4.73 10.38
CA ARG A 13 -8.04 3.29 10.09
C ARG A 13 -7.26 3.03 8.81
N LEU A 14 -6.76 1.80 8.66
CA LEU A 14 -6.11 1.33 7.44
C LEU A 14 -7.15 0.72 6.49
N PHE A 15 -6.85 0.69 5.19
CA PHE A 15 -7.71 0.05 4.18
C PHE A 15 -7.32 -1.41 3.92
N ASP A 16 -8.27 -2.13 3.33
CA ASP A 16 -8.08 -3.43 2.69
C ASP A 16 -8.40 -3.32 1.17
N ARG A 17 -8.45 -4.47 0.48
CA ARG A 17 -8.73 -4.49 -0.97
C ARG A 17 -10.19 -4.17 -1.31
N SER A 18 -11.11 -4.26 -0.34
CA SER A 18 -12.54 -4.02 -0.52
C SER A 18 -12.95 -2.56 -0.30
N THR A 19 -12.01 -1.70 0.07
CA THR A 19 -12.29 -0.29 0.31
C THR A 19 -11.71 0.55 -0.83
N PRO A 20 -12.42 0.73 -1.97
CA PRO A 20 -11.92 1.54 -3.08
C PRO A 20 -11.88 3.04 -2.73
N ASP A 21 -11.16 3.82 -3.53
CA ASP A 21 -11.13 5.29 -3.51
C ASP A 21 -10.78 5.94 -2.16
N VAL A 22 -9.93 5.27 -1.40
CA VAL A 22 -9.41 5.76 -0.12
C VAL A 22 -7.89 5.87 -0.13
N ALA A 23 -7.40 6.73 0.74
CA ALA A 23 -5.99 6.91 1.00
C ALA A 23 -5.67 6.74 2.49
N VAL A 24 -4.48 6.20 2.75
CA VAL A 24 -3.78 6.33 4.03
C VAL A 24 -2.52 7.13 3.76
N ILE A 25 -2.25 8.17 4.56
CA ILE A 25 -1.09 9.05 4.38
C ILE A 25 -0.01 8.78 5.43
N SER A 26 1.24 9.13 5.08
CA SER A 26 2.34 9.08 6.04
C SER A 26 2.20 10.16 7.12
N ASP A 27 2.77 9.89 8.30
CA ASP A 27 2.92 10.87 9.38
C ASP A 27 3.61 12.16 8.88
N ARG A 28 4.66 12.01 8.06
CA ARG A 28 5.38 13.13 7.45
C ARG A 28 4.49 14.00 6.57
N LEU A 29 3.70 13.39 5.68
CA LEU A 29 2.78 14.15 4.81
C LEU A 29 1.69 14.83 5.64
N TRP A 30 1.18 14.12 6.66
CA TRP A 30 0.17 14.65 7.57
C TRP A 30 0.67 15.91 8.28
N HIS A 31 1.87 15.90 8.85
CA HIS A 31 2.47 17.09 9.44
C HIS A 31 2.76 18.19 8.42
N ALA A 32 3.30 17.84 7.25
CA ALA A 32 3.72 18.82 6.25
C ALA A 32 2.57 19.54 5.52
N ARG A 33 1.42 18.88 5.32
CA ARG A 33 0.30 19.43 4.53
C ARG A 33 -0.95 19.71 5.33
N PHE A 34 -1.16 18.96 6.42
CA PHE A 34 -2.34 19.11 7.26
C PHE A 34 -1.98 19.63 8.66
N HIS A 35 -0.72 20.00 8.90
CA HIS A 35 -0.25 20.55 10.17
C HIS A 35 -0.54 19.64 11.37
N GLY A 36 -0.61 18.32 11.16
CA GLY A 36 -0.97 17.36 12.22
C GLY A 36 -2.44 17.46 12.68
N MET A 37 -3.31 18.12 11.91
CA MET A 37 -4.71 18.29 12.30
C MET A 37 -5.50 16.99 12.11
N PRO A 38 -6.36 16.60 13.08
CA PRO A 38 -7.22 15.42 12.94
C PRO A 38 -8.20 15.48 11.76
N SER A 39 -8.54 16.70 11.31
CA SER A 39 -9.38 16.95 10.13
C SER A 39 -8.79 16.47 8.80
N ALA A 40 -7.52 16.05 8.80
CA ALA A 40 -6.93 15.34 7.66
C ALA A 40 -7.71 14.06 7.33
N VAL A 41 -8.18 13.33 8.35
CA VAL A 41 -9.06 12.17 8.12
C VAL A 41 -10.45 12.68 7.74
N GLY A 42 -10.93 12.22 6.59
CA GLY A 42 -12.15 12.70 5.95
C GLY A 42 -11.90 13.70 4.81
N ALA A 43 -10.71 14.31 4.75
CA ALA A 43 -10.33 15.18 3.64
C ALA A 43 -10.12 14.37 2.34
N THR A 44 -10.33 15.03 1.21
CA THR A 44 -10.10 14.46 -0.12
C THR A 44 -8.78 14.97 -0.69
N ILE A 45 -7.96 14.06 -1.20
CA ILE A 45 -6.78 14.37 -2.00
C ILE A 45 -6.97 13.83 -3.41
N SER A 46 -6.28 14.42 -4.38
CA SER A 46 -6.30 13.93 -5.76
C SER A 46 -4.95 13.34 -6.13
N ILE A 47 -4.95 12.10 -6.63
CA ILE A 47 -3.78 11.48 -7.26
C ILE A 47 -4.06 11.42 -8.75
N GLY A 48 -3.39 12.28 -9.52
CA GLY A 48 -3.74 12.51 -10.93
C GLY A 48 -5.17 13.05 -11.04
N ARG A 49 -6.06 12.30 -11.71
CA ARG A 49 -7.49 12.65 -11.86
C ARG A 49 -8.39 11.91 -10.88
N THR A 50 -7.83 11.08 -10.00
CA THR A 50 -8.64 10.24 -9.12
C THR A 50 -8.74 10.84 -7.72
N PRO A 51 -9.94 11.22 -7.26
CA PRO A 51 -10.15 11.69 -5.90
C PRO A 51 -10.12 10.51 -4.93
N LEU A 52 -9.37 10.65 -3.83
CA LEU A 52 -9.24 9.67 -2.76
C LEU A 52 -9.56 10.32 -1.43
N ARG A 53 -10.40 9.67 -0.63
CA ARG A 53 -10.67 10.12 0.75
C ARG A 53 -9.63 9.59 1.71
N ILE A 54 -9.00 10.46 2.47
CA ILE A 54 -8.09 10.06 3.55
C ILE A 54 -8.91 9.41 4.66
N ILE A 55 -8.60 8.16 4.99
CA ILE A 55 -9.27 7.42 6.07
C ILE A 55 -8.35 7.11 7.26
N GLY A 56 -7.05 7.39 7.12
CA GLY A 56 -6.10 7.20 8.20
C GLY A 56 -4.73 7.79 7.94
N VAL A 57 -3.97 7.91 9.02
CA VAL A 57 -2.58 8.35 9.04
C VAL A 57 -1.75 7.23 9.64
N LEU A 58 -0.65 6.85 9.00
CA LEU A 58 0.28 5.86 9.55
C LEU A 58 0.94 6.38 10.82
N SER A 59 1.19 5.47 11.77
CA SER A 59 2.03 5.80 12.92
C SER A 59 3.44 6.19 12.47
N PRO A 60 4.11 7.11 13.19
CA PRO A 60 5.51 7.38 12.93
C PRO A 60 6.31 6.08 13.10
N HIS A 61 7.32 5.87 12.25
CA HIS A 61 8.14 4.65 12.22
C HIS A 61 7.35 3.39 11.82
N ALA A 62 6.47 3.48 10.83
CA ALA A 62 5.70 2.34 10.31
C ALA A 62 6.56 1.30 9.54
N GLY A 63 7.86 1.24 9.82
CA GLY A 63 8.81 0.32 9.20
C GLY A 63 9.49 0.89 7.95
N PHE A 64 10.30 0.07 7.28
CA PHE A 64 11.18 0.52 6.20
C PHE A 64 10.46 1.13 4.98
N ILE A 65 9.17 0.86 4.83
CA ILE A 65 8.31 1.31 3.72
C ILE A 65 7.89 2.78 3.91
N ASP A 66 7.97 3.34 5.11
CA ASP A 66 7.62 4.75 5.34
C ASP A 66 8.68 5.73 4.80
N ARG A 67 9.86 5.24 4.40
CA ARG A 67 10.99 6.05 3.96
C ARG A 67 10.77 6.57 2.53
N GLY A 68 9.91 7.57 2.40
CA GLY A 68 9.66 8.29 1.15
C GLY A 68 8.32 8.00 0.49
N ILE A 69 7.47 7.15 1.09
CA ILE A 69 6.11 6.94 0.61
C ILE A 69 5.15 7.83 1.39
N ASP A 70 4.45 8.72 0.68
CA ASP A 70 3.54 9.67 1.30
C ASP A 70 2.09 9.23 1.29
N VAL A 71 1.69 8.46 0.29
CA VAL A 71 0.30 8.07 0.07
C VAL A 71 0.23 6.59 -0.29
N PHE A 72 -0.61 5.87 0.43
CA PHE A 72 -0.99 4.49 0.16
C PHE A 72 -2.45 4.48 -0.28
N PHE A 73 -2.75 3.75 -1.35
CA PHE A 73 -4.12 3.56 -1.83
C PHE A 73 -4.28 2.14 -2.43
N PRO A 74 -5.51 1.60 -2.49
CA PRO A 74 -5.76 0.29 -3.09
C PRO A 74 -5.37 0.27 -4.57
N LEU A 75 -4.82 -0.85 -5.04
CA LEU A 75 -4.49 -1.08 -6.46
C LEU A 75 -5.73 -1.31 -7.36
N THR A 76 -6.91 -0.87 -6.90
CA THR A 76 -8.17 -0.88 -7.66
C THR A 76 -8.52 0.51 -8.19
N VAL A 77 -7.67 1.51 -7.91
CA VAL A 77 -7.88 2.88 -8.36
C VAL A 77 -7.61 2.97 -9.87
N ASP A 78 -8.69 2.93 -10.64
CA ASP A 78 -8.66 3.05 -12.10
C ASP A 78 -8.00 4.39 -12.50
N GLY A 79 -7.04 4.31 -13.43
CA GLY A 79 -6.36 5.48 -14.00
C GLY A 79 -5.14 6.02 -13.24
N ALA A 80 -4.88 5.60 -11.99
CA ALA A 80 -3.63 5.93 -11.29
C ALA A 80 -2.44 5.09 -11.82
N ILE A 81 -2.75 3.93 -12.37
CA ILE A 81 -1.80 3.00 -12.97
C ILE A 81 -2.07 3.09 -14.47
N GLY A 82 -1.13 3.64 -15.24
CA GLY A 82 -1.23 3.59 -16.69
C GLY A 82 -1.50 2.15 -17.13
N THR A 83 -2.46 1.94 -18.02
CA THR A 83 -2.88 0.62 -18.53
C THR A 83 -1.79 -0.10 -19.34
N THR A 84 -0.58 0.45 -19.38
CA THR A 84 0.57 -0.15 -20.02
C THR A 84 1.05 -1.33 -19.17
N ARG A 85 0.73 -2.53 -19.67
CA ARG A 85 1.16 -3.86 -19.24
C ARG A 85 2.68 -4.06 -19.09
N ASN A 86 3.48 -2.98 -19.24
CA ASN A 86 4.94 -2.99 -19.31
C ASN A 86 5.63 -2.08 -18.25
N SER A 87 4.90 -1.65 -17.20
CA SER A 87 5.45 -0.78 -16.13
C SER A 87 5.48 -1.45 -14.75
N GLN A 88 5.39 -2.77 -14.68
CA GLN A 88 5.08 -3.49 -13.44
C GLN A 88 6.33 -4.07 -12.76
N ILE A 89 7.16 -3.23 -12.12
CA ILE A 89 8.01 -3.70 -11.02
C ILE A 89 7.31 -3.35 -9.71
N PHE A 90 6.34 -4.17 -9.31
CA PHE A 90 5.79 -4.09 -7.97
C PHE A 90 6.67 -4.92 -7.04
N PRO A 91 7.26 -4.33 -5.98
CA PRO A 91 7.95 -5.12 -4.98
C PRO A 91 6.97 -6.11 -4.34
N VAL A 92 7.32 -7.39 -4.38
CA VAL A 92 6.52 -8.47 -3.79
C VAL A 92 6.99 -8.70 -2.36
N PHE A 93 6.07 -8.59 -1.42
CA PHE A 93 6.31 -8.95 -0.02
C PHE A 93 5.63 -10.28 0.29
N ALA A 94 6.36 -11.19 0.92
CA ALA A 94 5.85 -12.48 1.33
C ALA A 94 6.23 -12.77 2.79
N ARG A 95 5.34 -13.45 3.50
CA ARG A 95 5.56 -13.89 4.89
C ARG A 95 5.75 -15.40 4.90
N LEU A 96 6.80 -15.88 5.55
CA LEU A 96 7.01 -17.30 5.82
C LEU A 96 5.93 -17.82 6.78
N GLN A 97 5.42 -19.03 6.49
CA GLN A 97 4.66 -19.77 7.49
C GLN A 97 5.59 -20.17 8.66
N PRO A 98 5.07 -20.32 9.89
CA PRO A 98 5.88 -20.81 11.01
C PRO A 98 6.55 -22.15 10.66
N GLY A 99 7.86 -22.26 10.86
CA GLY A 99 8.64 -23.46 10.56
C GLY A 99 9.07 -23.64 9.09
N ALA A 100 8.59 -22.81 8.15
CA ALA A 100 9.01 -22.87 6.76
C ALA A 100 10.40 -22.24 6.54
N SER A 101 11.18 -22.83 5.65
CA SER A 101 12.50 -22.34 5.25
C SER A 101 12.40 -21.27 4.17
N ARG A 102 13.44 -20.43 4.11
CA ARG A 102 13.59 -19.45 3.02
C ARG A 102 13.64 -20.10 1.64
N GLY A 103 14.22 -21.30 1.54
CA GLY A 103 14.30 -22.06 0.29
C GLY A 103 12.92 -22.43 -0.26
N GLU A 104 12.03 -22.91 0.61
CA GLU A 104 10.64 -23.23 0.27
C GLU A 104 9.86 -21.99 -0.20
N LEU A 105 10.08 -20.84 0.45
CA LEU A 105 9.46 -19.59 0.02
C LEU A 105 9.91 -19.16 -1.38
N VAL A 106 11.22 -19.20 -1.64
CA VAL A 106 11.77 -18.82 -2.94
C VAL A 106 11.28 -19.76 -4.03
N ALA A 107 11.24 -21.07 -3.76
CA ALA A 107 10.69 -22.05 -4.69
C ALA A 107 9.20 -21.80 -4.98
N GLY A 108 8.39 -21.51 -3.95
CA GLY A 108 6.98 -21.18 -4.10
C GLY A 108 6.75 -19.90 -4.92
N LEU A 109 7.51 -18.84 -4.67
CA LEU A 109 7.42 -17.58 -5.43
C LEU A 109 7.77 -17.78 -6.91
N ARG A 110 8.78 -18.61 -7.21
CA ARG A 110 9.12 -18.97 -8.60
C ARG A 110 8.00 -19.75 -9.28
N GLY A 111 7.32 -20.65 -8.57
CA GLY A 111 6.16 -21.39 -9.11
C GLY A 111 5.01 -20.46 -9.51
N VAL A 112 4.71 -19.44 -8.70
CA VAL A 112 3.66 -18.44 -8.99
C VAL A 112 4.04 -17.55 -10.18
N ALA A 113 5.30 -17.10 -10.26
CA ALA A 113 5.79 -16.31 -11.38
C ALA A 113 5.71 -17.08 -12.72
N SER A 114 6.01 -18.39 -12.69
CA SER A 114 6.02 -19.25 -13.88
C SER A 114 4.62 -19.62 -14.38
N SER A 115 3.63 -19.73 -13.49
CA SER A 115 2.23 -20.03 -13.83
C SER A 115 1.49 -18.83 -14.39
N SER A 116 1.94 -17.61 -14.07
CA SER A 116 1.38 -16.36 -14.60
C SER A 116 1.73 -16.09 -16.07
N SER A 117 2.64 -16.89 -16.65
CA SER A 117 3.08 -16.76 -18.06
C SER A 117 2.22 -17.52 -19.07
N ARG A 118 1.20 -18.31 -18.65
CA ARG A 118 0.40 -19.17 -19.54
C ARG A 118 -1.06 -18.73 -19.76
N MET A 119 -1.47 -17.56 -19.26
CA MET A 119 -2.81 -17.00 -19.49
C MET A 119 -2.73 -15.68 -20.27
N ALA A 120 -2.02 -15.70 -21.39
CA ALA A 120 -2.05 -14.66 -22.41
C ALA A 120 -2.38 -15.29 -23.77
#